data_AF-A0A9Q3UJP5-F1
#
_entry.id   AF-A0A9Q3UJP5-F1
#
_cell.length_a   1.000
_cell.length_b   1.000
_cell.length_c   1.000
_cell.angle_alpha   90.00
_cell.angle_beta   90.00
_cell.angle_gamma   90.00
#
_symmetry.space_group_name_H-M   'P 1'
#
loop_
_entity.id
_entity.type
_entity.pdbx_description
1 polymer ?
#
loop_
_entity_poly.entity_id
_entity_poly.type
_entity_poly.pdbx_seq_one_letter_code
_entity_poly.pdbx_strand_id
1 'polypeptide(L)'
;MSEAPDSFLKVLALFEKLGVLESAEYWQQSRMARNMAAHDYETNYDAIAEHFNALQSLTGLLFRTARNLIARVADDLGVHPASTDFYEEFDRLFY
;
A
#
# COMPACT_ATOMS: atom_id res chain seq x y z
N MET A 1 18.47 7.97 -8.77
CA MET A 1 18.23 9.26 -8.09
C MET A 1 17.04 9.07 -7.17
N SER A 2 17.22 9.16 -5.85
CA SER A 2 16.10 9.09 -4.92
C SER A 2 15.25 10.35 -5.10
N GLU A 3 13.91 10.23 -5.13
CA GLU A 3 13.03 11.40 -5.06
C GLU A 3 13.35 12.23 -3.82
N ALA A 4 13.24 13.56 -3.95
CA ALA A 4 13.38 14.43 -2.80
C ALA A 4 12.28 14.09 -1.76
N PRO A 5 12.60 13.93 -0.47
CA PRO A 5 11.62 13.55 0.55
C PRO A 5 10.34 14.43 0.54
N ASP A 6 10.51 15.71 0.23
CA ASP A 6 9.44 16.70 0.13
C ASP A 6 8.44 16.41 -1.01
N SER A 7 8.86 15.80 -2.12
CA SER A 7 7.93 15.45 -3.20
C SER A 7 7.06 14.27 -2.79
N PHE A 8 7.65 13.27 -2.12
CA PHE A 8 6.93 12.08 -1.68
C PHE A 8 5.87 12.40 -0.62
N LEU A 9 6.22 13.21 0.39
CA LEU A 9 5.25 13.62 1.42
C LEU A 9 4.07 14.41 0.83
N LYS A 10 4.32 15.25 -0.18
CA LYS A 10 3.25 15.96 -0.90
C LYS A 10 2.32 15.01 -1.65
N VAL A 11 2.87 13.95 -2.27
CA VAL A 11 2.06 12.92 -2.93
C VAL A 11 1.17 12.20 -1.90
N LEU A 12 1.72 11.82 -0.73
CA LEU A 12 0.92 11.17 0.31
C LEU A 12 -0.18 12.08 0.83
N ALA A 13 0.12 13.35 1.12
CA ALA A 13 -0.87 14.31 1.58
C ALA A 13 -1.99 14.55 0.54
N LEU A 14 -1.64 14.57 -0.75
CA LEU A 14 -2.63 14.63 -1.82
C LEU A 14 -3.50 13.37 -1.84
N PHE A 15 -2.89 12.18 -1.77
CA PHE A 15 -3.61 10.91 -1.86
C PHE A 15 -4.51 10.67 -0.64
N GLU A 16 -4.09 11.14 0.53
CA GLU A 16 -4.90 11.16 1.75
C GLU A 16 -6.10 12.11 1.59
N LYS A 17 -5.88 13.33 1.08
CA LYS A 17 -6.96 14.29 0.79
C LYS A 17 -7.97 13.74 -0.23
N LEU A 18 -7.51 12.95 -1.20
CA LEU A 18 -8.36 12.32 -2.22
C LEU A 18 -9.05 11.03 -1.73
N GLY A 19 -8.81 10.61 -0.49
CA GLY A 19 -9.36 9.37 0.08
C GLY A 19 -8.73 8.08 -0.47
N VAL A 20 -7.65 8.20 -1.25
CA VAL A 20 -6.87 7.04 -1.72
C VAL A 20 -6.14 6.39 -0.56
N LEU A 21 -5.50 7.20 0.28
CA LEU A 21 -4.89 6.78 1.53
C LEU A 21 -5.81 7.11 2.69
N GLU A 22 -5.93 6.17 3.63
CA GLU A 22 -6.65 6.41 4.89
C GLU A 22 -5.82 7.29 5.84
N SER A 23 -4.51 7.07 5.88
CA SER A 23 -3.57 7.88 6.65
C SER A 23 -2.19 7.87 6.02
N ALA A 24 -1.63 9.06 5.75
CA ALA A 24 -0.26 9.22 5.28
C ALA A 24 0.76 8.75 6.33
N GLU A 25 0.47 8.96 7.62
CA GLU A 25 1.29 8.49 8.74
C GLU A 25 1.32 6.95 8.79
N TYR A 26 0.15 6.31 8.73
CA TYR A 26 0.07 4.85 8.77
C TYR A 26 0.75 4.20 7.55
N TRP A 27 0.67 4.84 6.38
CA TRP A 27 1.42 4.44 5.19
C TRP A 27 2.94 4.51 5.40
N GLN A 28 3.44 5.56 6.04
CA GLN A 28 4.87 5.69 6.36
C GLN A 28 5.32 4.60 7.35
N GLN A 29 4.54 4.34 8.41
CA GLN A 29 4.82 3.26 9.35
C GLN A 29 4.88 1.89 8.64
N SER A 30 3.96 1.65 7.71
CA SER A 30 3.92 0.44 6.89
C SER A 30 5.17 0.30 6.02
N ARG A 31 5.63 1.41 5.42
CA ARG A 31 6.89 1.44 4.66
C ARG A 31 8.11 1.18 5.54
N MET A 32 8.14 1.73 6.74
CA MET A 32 9.23 1.47 7.70
C MET A 32 9.28 -0.01 8.09
N ALA A 33 8.14 -0.61 8.43
CA ALA A 33 8.03 -2.03 8.74
C ALA A 33 8.52 -2.91 7.58
N ARG A 34 8.10 -2.59 6.34
CA ARG A 34 8.60 -3.29 5.15
C ARG A 34 10.10 -3.15 4.95
N ASN A 35 10.64 -1.95 5.16
CA ASN A 35 12.08 -1.72 5.02
C ASN A 35 12.87 -2.50 6.06
N MET A 36 12.42 -2.54 7.32
CA MET A 36 13.06 -3.33 8.38
C MET A 36 13.09 -4.82 8.00
N ALA A 37 11.93 -5.38 7.62
CA ALA A 37 11.83 -6.78 7.20
C ALA A 37 12.70 -7.13 5.97
N ALA A 38 12.98 -6.16 5.09
CA ALA A 38 13.82 -6.37 3.91
C ALA A 38 15.33 -6.20 4.19
N HIS A 39 15.71 -5.59 5.32
CA HIS A 39 17.08 -5.27 5.66
C HIS A 39 17.66 -6.16 6.77
N ASP A 40 16.81 -6.76 7.62
CA ASP A 40 17.27 -7.73 8.61
C ASP A 40 17.49 -9.09 7.96
N TYR A 41 18.74 -9.32 7.52
CA TYR A 41 19.26 -10.64 7.16
C TYR A 41 19.55 -11.46 8.44
N GLU A 42 18.55 -11.60 9.31
CA GLU A 42 18.66 -12.43 10.49
C GLU A 42 18.60 -13.92 10.14
N THR A 43 19.25 -14.75 10.94
CA THR A 43 19.10 -16.23 10.90
C THR A 43 18.21 -16.72 12.05
N ASN A 44 17.67 -15.80 12.84
CA ASN A 44 16.72 -16.08 13.89
C ASN A 44 15.33 -16.27 13.30
N TYR A 45 14.86 -17.52 13.24
CA TYR A 45 13.57 -17.86 12.66
C TYR A 45 12.38 -17.22 13.39
N ASP A 46 12.48 -16.96 14.69
CA ASP A 46 11.40 -16.34 15.46
C ASP A 46 11.23 -14.86 15.05
N ALA A 47 12.34 -14.12 14.92
CA ALA A 47 12.32 -12.73 14.45
C ALA A 47 11.86 -12.63 12.98
N ILE A 48 12.30 -13.56 12.12
CA ILE A 48 11.80 -13.66 10.74
C ILE A 48 10.28 -13.84 10.72
N ALA A 49 9.74 -14.75 11.55
CA ALA A 49 8.31 -15.00 11.64
C ALA A 49 7.54 -13.74 12.13
N GLU A 50 8.07 -13.02 13.11
CA GLU A 50 7.49 -11.74 13.56
C GLU A 50 7.45 -10.70 12.43
N HIS A 51 8.52 -10.57 11.63
CA HIS A 51 8.54 -9.69 10.47
C HIS A 51 7.50 -10.07 9.43
N PHE A 52 7.35 -11.35 9.11
CA PHE A 52 6.33 -11.81 8.17
C PHE A 52 4.90 -11.59 8.70
N ASN A 53 4.67 -11.82 10.00
CA ASN A 53 3.37 -11.55 10.62
C ASN A 53 3.04 -10.05 10.60
N ALA A 54 4.02 -9.19 10.88
CA ALA A 54 3.87 -7.75 10.76
C ALA A 54 3.55 -7.34 9.33
N LEU A 55 4.31 -7.82 8.33
CA LEU A 55 4.02 -7.59 6.91
C LEU A 55 2.61 -8.08 6.53
N GLN A 56 2.21 -9.26 6.99
CA GLN A 56 0.89 -9.82 6.72
C GLN A 56 -0.21 -8.91 7.26
N SER A 57 -0.06 -8.36 8.47
CA SER A 57 -1.03 -7.41 9.04
C SER A 57 -1.18 -6.12 8.22
N LEU A 58 -0.14 -5.74 7.46
CA LEU A 58 -0.15 -4.56 6.60
C LEU A 58 -0.78 -4.81 5.23
N THR A 59 -0.97 -6.07 4.81
CA THR A 59 -1.52 -6.39 3.48
C THR A 59 -2.92 -5.82 3.27
N GLY A 60 -3.76 -5.82 4.31
CA GLY A 60 -5.10 -5.24 4.25
C GLY A 60 -5.09 -3.74 3.94
N LEU A 61 -4.12 -2.98 4.47
CA LEU A 61 -3.94 -1.57 4.12
C LEU A 61 -3.60 -1.44 2.63
N LEU A 62 -2.67 -2.26 2.13
CA LEU A 62 -2.26 -2.21 0.72
C LEU A 62 -3.42 -2.47 -0.22
N PHE A 63 -4.24 -3.48 0.06
CA PHE A 63 -5.41 -3.80 -0.76
C PHE A 63 -6.45 -2.67 -0.72
N ARG A 64 -6.78 -2.14 0.46
CA ARG A 64 -7.72 -1.01 0.56
C ARG A 64 -7.22 0.22 -0.19
N THR A 65 -5.94 0.59 -0.04
CA THR A 65 -5.34 1.71 -0.77
C THR A 65 -5.42 1.50 -2.29
N ALA A 66 -5.11 0.29 -2.76
CA ALA A 66 -5.19 -0.04 -4.19
C ALA A 66 -6.65 0.03 -4.71
N ARG A 67 -7.63 -0.47 -3.94
CA ARG A 67 -9.05 -0.35 -4.28
C ARG A 67 -9.48 1.12 -4.38
N ASN A 68 -9.11 1.93 -3.40
CA ASN A 68 -9.46 3.36 -3.40
C ASN A 68 -8.79 4.09 -4.56
N LEU A 69 -7.56 3.74 -4.93
CA LEU A 69 -6.89 4.30 -6.10
C LEU A 69 -7.63 3.96 -7.40
N ILE A 70 -8.02 2.70 -7.59
CA ILE A 70 -8.79 2.27 -8.78
C ILE A 70 -10.10 3.04 -8.87
N ALA A 71 -10.85 3.11 -7.76
CA ALA A 71 -12.11 3.87 -7.70
C ALA A 71 -11.87 5.35 -8.03
N ARG A 72 -10.85 5.97 -7.43
CA ARG A 72 -10.54 7.38 -7.66
C ARG A 72 -10.13 7.68 -9.10
N VAL A 73 -9.34 6.80 -9.72
CA VAL A 73 -8.93 6.93 -11.13
C VAL A 73 -10.12 6.79 -12.07
N ALA A 74 -11.03 5.87 -11.77
CA ALA A 74 -12.28 5.72 -12.51
C ALA A 74 -13.15 6.98 -12.39
N ASP A 75 -13.34 7.50 -11.18
CA ASP A 75 -14.18 8.66 -10.91
C ASP A 75 -13.62 9.97 -11.53
N ASP A 76 -12.31 10.19 -11.43
CA ASP A 76 -11.69 11.45 -11.85
C ASP A 76 -11.34 11.47 -13.35
N LEU A 77 -10.95 10.33 -13.91
CA LEU A 77 -10.36 10.25 -15.25
C LEU A 77 -11.17 9.39 -16.23
N GLY A 78 -12.17 8.64 -15.75
CA GLY A 78 -12.90 7.67 -16.58
C GLY A 78 -12.01 6.53 -17.09
N VAL A 79 -10.88 6.28 -16.41
CA VAL A 79 -9.92 5.24 -16.77
C VAL A 79 -10.21 3.99 -15.95
N HIS A 80 -10.34 2.85 -16.64
CA HIS A 80 -10.67 1.57 -16.04
C HIS A 80 -9.58 0.53 -16.35
N PRO A 81 -9.48 -0.55 -15.53
CA PRO A 81 -8.61 -1.68 -15.86
C PRO A 81 -8.89 -2.22 -17.26
N ALA A 82 -7.83 -2.60 -17.98
CA ALA A 82 -7.95 -3.08 -19.36
C ALA A 82 -8.67 -4.43 -19.49
N SER A 83 -8.66 -5.25 -18.42
CA SER A 83 -9.37 -6.53 -18.35
C SER A 83 -10.27 -6.57 -17.11
N THR A 84 -11.46 -7.15 -17.29
CA THR A 84 -12.40 -7.47 -16.21
C THR A 84 -11.86 -8.55 -15.28
N ASP A 85 -11.00 -9.46 -15.75
CA ASP A 85 -10.46 -10.56 -14.93
C ASP A 85 -9.68 -10.03 -13.72
N PHE A 86 -8.83 -9.01 -13.94
CA PHE A 86 -8.09 -8.36 -12.86
C PHE A 86 -9.04 -7.72 -11.84
N TYR A 87 -10.07 -7.03 -12.31
CA TYR A 87 -11.03 -6.35 -11.44
C TYR A 87 -11.82 -7.35 -10.59
N GLU A 88 -12.30 -8.43 -11.20
CA GLU A 88 -13.06 -9.47 -10.50
C GLU A 88 -12.21 -10.24 -9.49
N GLU A 89 -11.00 -10.64 -9.86
CA GLU A 89 -10.07 -11.32 -8.94
C GLU A 89 -9.66 -10.41 -7.78
N PHE A 90 -9.43 -9.12 -8.05
CA PHE A 90 -9.04 -8.16 -7.03
C PHE A 90 -10.19 -7.85 -6.07
N ASP A 91 -11.43 -7.71 -6.55
CA ASP A 91 -12.58 -7.43 -5.69
C ASP A 91 -12.90 -8.62 -4.76
N ARG A 92 -12.56 -9.86 -5.16
CA ARG A 92 -12.63 -11.07 -4.32
C ARG A 92 -11.79 -11.00 -3.04
N LEU A 93 -10.79 -10.12 -2.96
CA LEU A 93 -10.00 -9.94 -1.73
C LEU A 93 -10.81 -9.31 -0.58
N PHE A 94 -12.02 -8.82 -0.84
CA PHE A 94 -12.85 -8.09 0.12
C PHE A 94 -14.19 -8.78 0.46
N TYR A 95 -14.43 -10.00 -0.03
CA TYR A 95 -15.59 -10.85 0.31
C TYR A 95 -15.15 -12.05 1.15
#